data_AF-A0A832IBU6-F1
#
_entry.id   AF-A0A832IBU6-F1
#
_cell.length_a   1.000
_cell.length_b   1.000
_cell.length_c   1.000
_cell.angle_alpha   90.00
_cell.angle_beta   90.00
_cell.angle_gamma   90.00
#
_symmetry.space_group_name_H-M   'P 1'
#
loop_
_entity.id
_entity.type
_entity.pdbx_description
1 polymer ?
#
loop_
_entity_poly.entity_id
_entity_poly.type
_entity_poly.pdbx_seq_one_letter_code
_entity_poly.pdbx_strand_id
1 'polypeptide(L)'
;MEQHAIPQPITSYEFRLVGDMTLKQFGKLAAGIILALIVYAINPPYLLKWFLIILFASLGIISAFVPFQGRPIDTWIIAFFKRIYSPNQYIWKAKEKTISPPPTTSSSQTTKLESPSVTPPPTQTSLKKETPPPPITSLSPVTIPKTPPPPEKTVQPNFSSNIVIPATPTMPNLIVGFVHDKQGKIIEGAILEIRDSQGNPVRAFKTNALGQFLSATPLHNGTYEIETEKEGYEFDIIKINLEGKILPPIEIISK
;
A
#
# COMPACT_ATOMS: atom_id res chain seq x y z
N MET A 1 -3.46 16.25 -30.01
CA MET A 1 -4.11 15.92 -28.73
C MET A 1 -3.14 15.04 -27.98
N GLU A 2 -2.34 15.63 -27.09
CA GLU A 2 -1.38 14.84 -26.30
C GLU A 2 -2.14 14.12 -25.19
N GLN A 3 -2.12 12.80 -25.24
CA GLN A 3 -2.79 11.92 -24.30
C GLN A 3 -2.00 11.91 -22.99
N HIS A 4 -2.53 12.54 -21.94
CA HIS A 4 -1.92 12.51 -20.61
C HIS A 4 -2.04 11.09 -20.04
N ALA A 5 -0.96 10.55 -19.47
CA ALA A 5 -1.00 9.25 -18.82
C ALA A 5 -1.93 9.29 -17.60
N ILE A 6 -2.88 8.36 -17.55
CA ILE A 6 -3.80 8.22 -16.42
C ILE A 6 -2.99 7.72 -15.22
N PRO A 7 -3.02 8.40 -14.07
CA PRO A 7 -2.29 7.96 -12.88
C PRO A 7 -2.74 6.56 -12.47
N GLN A 8 -1.80 5.63 -12.36
CA GLN A 8 -2.10 4.29 -11.87
C GLN A 8 -2.43 4.35 -10.37
N PRO A 9 -3.47 3.62 -9.90
CA PRO A 9 -3.78 3.57 -8.48
C PRO A 9 -2.65 2.86 -7.73
N ILE A 10 -1.95 3.59 -6.87
CA ILE A 10 -0.87 3.09 -6.00
C ILE A 10 -1.36 2.24 -4.81
N THR A 11 -2.66 1.91 -4.74
CA THR A 11 -3.31 1.36 -3.53
C THR A 11 -3.75 -0.09 -3.61
N SER A 12 -3.28 -0.88 -4.59
CA SER A 12 -3.54 -2.33 -4.61
C SER A 12 -2.67 -3.09 -3.58
N TYR A 13 -2.68 -2.65 -2.32
CA TYR A 13 -2.07 -3.38 -1.21
C TYR A 13 -3.05 -4.45 -0.75
N GLU A 14 -2.79 -5.71 -1.10
CA GLU A 14 -3.49 -6.84 -0.50
C GLU A 14 -2.81 -7.21 0.82
N PHE A 15 -3.58 -7.21 1.92
CA PHE A 15 -3.08 -7.61 3.22
C PHE A 15 -2.59 -9.05 3.20
N ARG A 16 -1.27 -9.21 3.36
CA ARG A 16 -0.59 -10.50 3.54
C ARG A 16 -0.58 -10.84 5.03
N LEU A 17 -1.13 -11.99 5.38
CA LEU A 17 -1.27 -12.43 6.78
C LEU A 17 -0.02 -13.17 7.25
N VAL A 18 0.43 -14.18 6.48
CA VAL A 18 1.61 -15.00 6.79
C VAL A 18 2.43 -15.17 5.52
N GLY A 19 3.63 -14.59 5.47
CA GLY A 19 4.49 -14.62 4.27
C GLY A 19 3.86 -13.90 3.08
N ASP A 20 3.83 -14.56 1.90
CA ASP A 20 3.18 -14.06 0.68
C ASP A 20 1.66 -14.27 0.69
N MET A 21 1.09 -14.96 1.67
CA MET A 21 -0.33 -15.33 1.63
C MET A 21 -1.25 -14.21 2.07
N THR A 22 -2.26 -13.89 1.26
CA THR A 22 -3.36 -13.01 1.66
C THR A 22 -4.31 -13.70 2.66
N LEU A 23 -5.06 -12.91 3.44
CA LEU A 23 -6.06 -13.45 4.37
C LEU A 23 -7.08 -14.38 3.69
N LYS A 24 -7.44 -14.08 2.44
CA LYS A 24 -8.36 -14.92 1.63
C LYS A 24 -7.74 -16.25 1.27
N GLN A 25 -6.46 -16.27 0.89
CA GLN A 25 -5.74 -17.51 0.54
C GLN A 25 -5.55 -18.40 1.76
N PHE A 26 -5.19 -17.80 2.90
CA PHE A 26 -5.09 -18.50 4.17
C PHE A 26 -6.43 -19.15 4.57
N GLY A 27 -7.54 -18.40 4.48
CA GLY A 27 -8.87 -18.94 4.81
C GLY A 27 -9.27 -20.14 3.96
N LYS A 28 -8.96 -20.13 2.65
CA LYS A 28 -9.25 -21.25 1.74
C LYS A 28 -8.40 -22.48 2.05
N LEU A 29 -7.09 -22.27 2.27
CA LEU A 29 -6.19 -23.35 2.65
C LEU A 29 -6.63 -24.00 3.97
N ALA A 30 -6.94 -23.17 4.97
CA ALA A 30 -7.45 -23.62 6.26
C ALA A 30 -8.75 -24.42 6.11
N ALA A 31 -9.69 -23.95 5.27
CA ALA A 31 -10.93 -24.68 5.02
C ALA A 31 -10.69 -26.08 4.41
N GLY A 32 -9.76 -26.21 3.46
CA GLY A 32 -9.39 -27.52 2.89
C GLY A 32 -8.77 -28.47 3.91
N ILE A 33 -7.90 -27.95 4.80
CA ILE A 33 -7.30 -28.74 5.89
C ILE A 33 -8.36 -29.16 6.92
N ILE A 34 -9.27 -28.26 7.29
CA ILE A 34 -10.39 -28.58 8.22
C ILE A 34 -11.26 -29.69 7.63
N LEU A 35 -11.62 -29.61 6.34
CA LEU A 35 -12.35 -30.67 5.65
C LEU A 35 -11.59 -32.01 5.67
N ALA A 36 -10.28 -31.99 5.42
CA ALA A 36 -9.45 -33.18 5.52
C ALA A 36 -9.42 -33.78 6.94
N LEU A 37 -9.39 -32.93 7.98
CA LEU A 37 -9.47 -33.37 9.38
C LEU A 37 -10.85 -33.95 9.73
N ILE A 38 -11.93 -33.39 9.20
CA ILE A 38 -13.29 -33.94 9.37
C ILE A 38 -13.37 -35.33 8.73
N VAL A 39 -12.84 -35.51 7.52
CA VAL A 39 -12.76 -36.84 6.88
C VAL A 39 -11.93 -37.80 7.72
N TYR A 40 -10.80 -37.34 8.26
CA TYR A 40 -9.97 -38.15 9.13
C TYR A 40 -10.74 -38.62 10.38
N ALA A 41 -11.57 -37.73 10.95
CA ALA A 41 -12.40 -38.02 12.12
C ALA A 41 -13.57 -38.97 11.83
N ILE A 42 -14.20 -38.87 10.66
CA ILE A 42 -15.28 -39.78 10.21
C ILE A 42 -14.75 -41.21 9.97
N ASN A 43 -13.44 -41.36 9.80
CA ASN A 43 -12.73 -42.63 9.63
C ASN A 43 -13.35 -43.60 8.60
N PRO A 44 -13.50 -43.19 7.33
CA PRO A 44 -13.96 -44.06 6.26
C PRO A 44 -12.96 -45.19 5.97
N PRO A 45 -13.32 -46.20 5.14
CA PRO A 45 -12.44 -47.30 4.77
C PRO A 45 -11.06 -46.82 4.30
N TYR A 46 -10.01 -47.57 4.65
CA TYR A 46 -8.60 -47.12 4.56
C TYR A 46 -8.22 -46.47 3.22
N LEU A 47 -8.55 -47.09 2.09
CA LEU A 47 -8.22 -46.56 0.77
C LEU A 47 -8.98 -45.27 0.44
N LEU A 48 -10.27 -45.24 0.77
CA LEU A 48 -11.14 -44.09 0.52
C LEU A 48 -10.76 -42.91 1.42
N LYS A 49 -10.32 -43.18 2.65
CA LYS A 49 -9.84 -42.18 3.61
C LYS A 49 -8.69 -41.36 3.04
N TRP A 50 -7.63 -42.01 2.59
CA TRP A 50 -6.47 -41.32 2.03
C TRP A 50 -6.82 -40.60 0.73
N PHE A 51 -7.66 -41.18 -0.12
CA PHE A 51 -8.14 -40.51 -1.34
C PHE A 51 -8.89 -39.21 -1.01
N LEU A 52 -9.86 -39.23 -0.10
CA LEU A 52 -10.60 -38.02 0.28
C LEU A 52 -9.71 -36.98 0.96
N ILE A 53 -8.78 -37.39 1.82
CA ILE A 53 -7.84 -36.47 2.50
C ILE A 53 -6.99 -35.74 1.46
N ILE A 54 -6.40 -36.47 0.52
CA ILE A 54 -5.57 -35.89 -0.55
C ILE A 54 -6.43 -34.99 -1.46
N LEU A 55 -7.65 -35.41 -1.78
CA LEU A 55 -8.58 -34.63 -2.61
C LEU A 55 -8.92 -33.28 -1.95
N PHE A 56 -9.33 -33.26 -0.68
CA PHE A 56 -9.68 -32.01 0.01
C PHE A 56 -8.46 -31.13 0.29
N ALA A 57 -7.32 -31.71 0.65
CA ALA A 57 -6.09 -30.96 0.86
C ALA A 57 -5.59 -30.31 -0.44
N SER A 58 -5.54 -31.08 -1.54
CA SER A 58 -5.13 -30.56 -2.85
C SER A 58 -6.07 -29.48 -3.37
N LEU A 59 -7.39 -29.65 -3.22
CA LEU A 59 -8.38 -28.65 -3.62
C LEU A 59 -8.20 -27.33 -2.86
N GLY A 60 -7.90 -27.39 -1.56
CA GLY A 60 -7.59 -26.20 -0.75
C GLY A 60 -6.33 -25.47 -1.22
N ILE A 61 -5.27 -26.20 -1.58
CA ILE A 61 -4.03 -25.62 -2.12
C ILE A 61 -4.28 -25.00 -3.49
N ILE A 62 -4.94 -25.72 -4.40
CA ILE A 62 -5.21 -25.24 -5.76
C ILE A 62 -6.08 -23.97 -5.73
N SER A 63 -7.15 -23.95 -4.93
CA SER A 63 -8.02 -22.77 -4.77
C SER A 63 -7.29 -21.56 -4.17
N ALA A 64 -6.32 -21.77 -3.27
CA ALA A 64 -5.56 -20.69 -2.65
C ALA A 64 -4.47 -20.11 -3.55
N PHE A 65 -3.74 -20.95 -4.29
CA PHE A 65 -2.48 -20.54 -4.92
C PHE A 65 -2.45 -20.57 -6.45
N VAL A 66 -3.44 -21.17 -7.11
CA VAL A 66 -3.43 -21.30 -8.57
C VAL A 66 -4.34 -20.24 -9.20
N PRO A 67 -3.79 -19.10 -9.67
CA PRO A 67 -4.55 -18.17 -10.49
C PRO A 67 -4.77 -18.75 -11.90
N PHE A 68 -5.94 -18.49 -12.48
CA PHE A 68 -6.27 -18.88 -13.86
C PHE A 68 -6.62 -17.65 -14.68
N GLN A 69 -5.86 -17.41 -15.76
CA GLN A 69 -6.02 -16.25 -16.65
C GLN A 69 -5.99 -14.89 -15.91
N GLY A 70 -5.10 -14.76 -14.92
CA GLY A 70 -4.92 -13.52 -14.16
C GLY A 70 -5.99 -13.23 -13.11
N ARG A 71 -6.89 -14.19 -12.81
CA ARG A 71 -7.85 -14.08 -11.70
C ARG A 71 -7.88 -15.37 -10.86
N PRO A 72 -8.17 -15.28 -9.56
CA PRO A 72 -8.28 -16.47 -8.72
C PRO A 72 -9.45 -17.33 -9.19
N ILE A 73 -9.28 -18.65 -9.13
CA ILE A 73 -10.20 -19.64 -9.70
C ILE A 73 -11.60 -19.56 -9.08
N ASP A 74 -11.72 -19.07 -7.85
CA ASP A 74 -13.01 -18.89 -7.17
C ASP A 74 -13.88 -17.85 -7.88
N THR A 75 -13.26 -16.83 -8.48
CA THR A 75 -13.98 -15.84 -9.28
C THR A 75 -14.59 -16.51 -10.50
N TRP A 76 -13.86 -17.43 -11.12
CA TRP A 76 -14.35 -18.23 -12.24
C TRP A 76 -15.49 -19.17 -11.80
N ILE A 77 -15.36 -19.82 -10.65
CA ILE A 77 -16.40 -20.71 -10.11
C ILE A 77 -17.69 -19.93 -9.83
N ILE A 78 -17.59 -18.77 -9.16
CA ILE A 78 -18.75 -17.91 -8.91
C ILE A 78 -19.34 -17.38 -10.22
N ALA A 79 -18.50 -16.94 -11.15
CA ALA A 79 -18.96 -16.47 -12.46
C ALA A 79 -19.63 -17.59 -13.27
N PHE A 80 -19.14 -18.81 -13.18
CA PHE A 80 -19.70 -19.99 -13.83
C PHE A 80 -21.11 -20.28 -13.33
N PHE A 81 -21.30 -20.41 -12.01
CA PHE A 81 -22.64 -20.62 -11.45
C PHE A 81 -23.55 -19.43 -11.71
N LYS A 82 -23.05 -18.20 -11.54
CA LYS A 82 -23.80 -16.98 -11.87
C LYS A 82 -24.23 -16.98 -13.33
N ARG A 83 -23.40 -17.49 -14.24
CA ARG A 83 -23.70 -17.57 -15.67
C ARG A 83 -24.73 -18.66 -15.98
N ILE A 84 -24.67 -19.81 -15.31
CA ILE A 84 -25.67 -20.89 -15.46
C ILE A 84 -27.06 -20.39 -15.07
N TYR A 85 -27.16 -19.65 -13.97
CA TYR A 85 -28.45 -19.17 -13.46
C TYR A 85 -28.85 -17.77 -13.96
N SER A 86 -27.99 -17.08 -14.70
CA SER A 86 -28.34 -15.78 -15.29
C SER A 86 -29.20 -15.96 -16.54
N PRO A 87 -30.19 -15.07 -16.75
CA PRO A 87 -30.95 -15.06 -18.00
C PRO A 87 -30.01 -14.80 -19.19
N ASN A 88 -30.25 -15.52 -20.29
CA ASN A 88 -29.50 -15.35 -21.55
C ASN A 88 -29.98 -14.14 -22.38
N GLN A 89 -31.07 -13.50 -21.97
CA GLN A 89 -31.65 -12.35 -22.65
C GLN A 89 -31.57 -11.11 -21.75
N TYR A 90 -30.89 -10.08 -22.24
CA TYR A 90 -30.89 -8.75 -21.64
C TYR A 90 -31.80 -7.85 -22.47
N ILE A 91 -32.86 -7.32 -21.87
CA ILE A 91 -33.68 -6.28 -22.49
C ILE A 91 -33.02 -4.95 -22.17
N TRP A 92 -32.71 -4.16 -23.19
CA TRP A 92 -32.19 -2.81 -23.01
C TRP A 92 -33.25 -1.93 -22.33
N LYS A 93 -32.86 -1.27 -21.24
CA LYS A 93 -33.66 -0.23 -20.59
C LYS A 93 -32.92 1.09 -20.74
N ALA A 94 -33.50 2.03 -21.48
CA ALA A 94 -33.03 3.40 -21.50
C ALA A 94 -33.02 3.93 -20.08
N LYS A 95 -31.84 4.21 -19.52
CA LYS A 95 -31.74 4.98 -18.28
C LYS A 95 -31.83 6.43 -18.68
N GLU A 96 -33.00 7.05 -18.51
CA GLU A 96 -33.16 8.48 -18.74
C GLU A 96 -32.20 9.25 -17.84
N LYS A 97 -31.27 9.96 -18.48
CA LYS A 97 -30.41 10.93 -17.84
C LYS A 97 -31.30 12.10 -17.47
N THR A 98 -31.74 12.21 -16.21
CA THR A 98 -32.31 13.45 -15.68
C THR A 98 -31.24 14.53 -15.78
N ILE A 99 -31.24 15.24 -16.89
CA ILE A 99 -30.52 16.49 -17.08
C ILE A 99 -31.39 17.51 -16.33
N SER A 100 -31.05 17.81 -15.08
CA SER A 100 -31.62 18.95 -14.39
C SER A 100 -31.13 20.23 -15.07
N PRO A 101 -32.02 21.06 -15.66
CA PRO A 101 -31.63 22.36 -16.20
C PRO A 101 -31.29 23.37 -15.07
N PRO A 102 -30.44 24.38 -15.34
CA PRO A 102 -30.00 25.38 -14.37
C PRO A 102 -31.16 26.28 -13.89
N PRO A 103 -31.07 26.88 -12.68
CA PRO A 103 -32.16 27.69 -12.13
C PRO A 103 -32.16 29.08 -12.75
N THR A 104 -33.28 29.49 -13.36
CA THR A 104 -33.58 30.91 -13.60
C THR A 104 -35.08 31.15 -13.48
N THR A 105 -35.44 31.62 -12.28
CA THR A 105 -36.45 32.59 -11.87
C THR A 105 -37.54 33.01 -12.88
N SER A 106 -38.81 32.74 -12.53
CA SER A 106 -39.88 33.76 -12.53
C SER A 106 -41.08 33.36 -11.66
N SER A 107 -41.52 34.38 -10.92
CA SER A 107 -42.55 34.48 -9.89
C SER A 107 -43.96 34.05 -10.32
N SER A 108 -44.73 33.43 -9.41
CA SER A 108 -46.01 33.97 -8.91
C SER A 108 -46.71 33.06 -7.88
N GLN A 109 -47.00 33.68 -6.71
CA GLN A 109 -48.16 33.45 -5.82
C GLN A 109 -48.22 32.16 -4.98
N THR A 110 -48.73 32.10 -3.75
CA THR A 110 -49.13 33.04 -2.69
C THR A 110 -49.33 32.18 -1.43
N THR A 111 -48.65 32.54 -0.34
CA THR A 111 -49.03 32.44 1.08
C THR A 111 -49.90 31.28 1.59
N LYS A 112 -49.31 30.40 2.42
CA LYS A 112 -49.90 30.08 3.75
C LYS A 112 -48.82 29.67 4.75
N LEU A 113 -48.72 30.45 5.82
CA LEU A 113 -47.92 30.22 7.01
C LEU A 113 -48.40 28.92 7.70
N GLU A 114 -47.49 27.97 7.91
CA GLU A 114 -47.57 27.02 9.01
C GLU A 114 -46.18 26.89 9.64
N SER A 115 -46.15 27.08 10.97
CA SER A 115 -44.95 27.18 11.80
C SER A 115 -43.99 26.00 11.62
N PRO A 116 -42.67 26.23 11.77
CA PRO A 116 -41.69 25.16 11.77
C PRO A 116 -41.87 24.31 13.02
N SER A 117 -42.47 23.13 12.86
CA SER A 117 -42.24 22.04 13.80
C SER A 117 -40.80 21.60 13.63
N VAL A 118 -39.96 22.04 14.56
CA VAL A 118 -38.55 21.68 14.67
C VAL A 118 -38.48 20.17 14.93
N THR A 119 -38.22 19.40 13.87
CA THR A 119 -37.65 18.06 14.01
C THR A 119 -36.16 18.19 13.70
N PRO A 120 -35.27 17.98 14.67
CA PRO A 120 -33.84 18.11 14.43
C PRO A 120 -33.36 17.04 13.43
N PRO A 121 -32.38 17.37 12.56
CA PRO A 121 -31.70 16.38 11.74
C PRO A 121 -31.03 15.32 12.62
N PRO A 122 -30.92 14.06 12.15
CA PRO A 122 -30.32 12.99 12.94
C PRO A 122 -28.89 13.36 13.31
N THR A 123 -28.71 13.45 14.63
CA THR A 123 -27.47 13.50 15.38
C THR A 123 -26.35 12.71 14.70
N GLN A 124 -25.35 13.43 14.21
CA GLN A 124 -23.99 12.89 14.12
C GLN A 124 -23.54 12.61 15.56
N THR A 125 -23.41 11.33 15.89
CA THR A 125 -22.79 10.92 17.15
C THR A 125 -21.29 11.20 17.04
N SER A 126 -20.88 12.36 17.53
CA SER A 126 -19.53 12.58 18.06
C SER A 126 -19.51 12.12 19.53
N LEU A 127 -18.35 11.62 19.96
CA LEU A 127 -17.98 11.09 21.27
C LEU A 127 -18.45 9.65 21.62
N LYS A 128 -17.59 8.67 21.32
CA LYS A 128 -17.29 7.63 22.32
C LYS A 128 -15.94 7.93 22.96
N LYS A 129 -16.03 8.20 24.25
CA LYS A 129 -14.97 8.48 25.21
C LYS A 129 -13.89 7.40 25.19
N GLU A 130 -12.67 7.86 24.97
CA GLU A 130 -11.43 7.14 25.20
C GLU A 130 -11.37 6.73 26.68
N THR A 131 -11.14 5.45 26.93
CA THR A 131 -10.79 4.94 28.26
C THR A 131 -9.26 4.92 28.33
N PRO A 132 -8.64 5.49 29.37
CA PRO A 132 -7.19 5.44 29.50
C PRO A 132 -6.74 3.98 29.69
N PRO A 133 -5.74 3.49 28.95
CA PRO A 133 -5.09 2.23 29.30
C PRO A 133 -4.39 2.37 30.67
N PRO A 134 -4.30 1.28 31.45
CA PRO A 134 -3.67 1.29 32.77
C PRO A 134 -2.19 1.71 32.68
N PRO A 135 -1.62 2.28 33.76
CA PRO A 135 -0.22 2.68 33.78
C PRO A 135 0.65 1.43 33.62
N ILE A 136 1.40 1.36 32.52
CA ILE A 136 2.48 0.39 32.38
C ILE A 136 3.61 0.88 33.28
N THR A 137 3.85 0.11 34.34
CA THR A 137 5.00 0.14 35.21
C THR A 137 6.28 0.45 34.44
N SER A 138 6.97 1.50 34.89
CA SER A 138 8.33 1.86 34.49
C SER A 138 9.28 0.66 34.61
N LEU A 139 9.71 0.11 33.47
CA LEU A 139 10.90 -0.73 33.43
C LEU A 139 12.10 0.20 33.30
N SER A 140 13.02 0.07 34.26
CA SER A 140 14.25 0.84 34.40
C SER A 140 15.03 0.97 33.08
N PRO A 141 15.67 2.11 32.81
CA PRO A 141 16.51 2.26 31.64
C PRO A 141 17.76 1.38 31.76
N VAL A 142 17.95 0.49 30.79
CA VAL A 142 19.24 -0.15 30.55
C VAL A 142 20.22 0.95 30.15
N THR A 143 21.24 1.16 30.98
CA THR A 143 22.36 2.05 30.67
C THR A 143 23.17 1.41 29.56
N ILE A 144 23.04 1.92 28.33
CA ILE A 144 23.97 1.62 27.25
C ILE A 144 25.25 2.44 27.51
N PRO A 145 26.45 1.81 27.52
CA PRO A 145 27.70 2.53 27.66
C PRO A 145 27.88 3.55 26.52
N LYS A 146 28.04 4.81 26.89
CA LYS A 146 28.30 5.94 25.99
C LYS A 146 29.72 5.82 25.44
N THR A 147 29.90 5.10 24.33
CA THR A 147 31.12 5.19 23.52
C THR A 147 30.97 6.41 22.58
N PRO A 148 31.96 7.30 22.47
CA PRO A 148 31.88 8.42 21.55
C PRO A 148 31.84 7.90 20.10
N PRO A 149 30.87 8.32 19.26
CA PRO A 149 30.91 8.00 17.84
C PRO A 149 32.11 8.70 17.17
N PRO A 150 32.83 8.02 16.25
CA PRO A 150 33.92 8.60 15.48
C PRO A 150 33.46 9.81 14.65
N PRO A 151 34.35 10.77 14.33
CA PRO A 151 33.99 11.99 13.62
C PRO A 151 33.46 11.68 12.21
N GLU A 152 32.19 11.98 11.97
CA GLU A 152 31.52 11.88 10.67
C GLU A 152 32.15 12.84 9.65
N LYS A 153 32.59 12.29 8.52
CA LYS A 153 32.95 13.06 7.34
C LYS A 153 31.70 13.29 6.51
N THR A 154 31.22 14.54 6.48
CA THR A 154 30.15 14.97 5.58
C THR A 154 30.68 15.03 4.14
N VAL A 155 30.15 14.18 3.26
CA VAL A 155 30.45 14.19 1.81
C VAL A 155 29.30 14.89 1.08
N GLN A 156 29.62 15.76 0.11
CA GLN A 156 28.63 16.45 -0.71
C GLN A 156 28.07 15.49 -1.79
N PRO A 157 26.79 15.63 -2.20
CA PRO A 157 26.18 14.74 -3.18
C PRO A 157 26.86 14.85 -4.56
N ASN A 158 27.13 13.71 -5.18
CA ASN A 158 27.62 13.61 -6.55
C ASN A 158 26.44 13.34 -7.50
N PHE A 159 26.41 13.98 -8.66
CA PHE A 159 25.33 13.82 -9.64
C PHE A 159 25.91 13.22 -10.93
N SER A 160 25.70 11.93 -11.19
CA SER A 160 26.13 11.28 -12.42
C SER A 160 25.12 11.47 -13.57
N SER A 161 25.63 11.58 -14.80
CA SER A 161 24.88 11.99 -16.00
C SER A 161 24.65 10.87 -17.03
N ASN A 162 24.93 9.60 -16.70
CA ASN A 162 24.98 8.53 -17.70
C ASN A 162 24.25 7.23 -17.32
N ILE A 163 23.01 7.37 -16.88
CA ILE A 163 22.05 6.28 -16.67
C ILE A 163 20.78 6.65 -17.45
N VAL A 164 20.06 5.68 -18.03
CA VAL A 164 18.75 5.96 -18.66
C VAL A 164 17.76 6.28 -17.54
N ILE A 165 17.57 7.58 -17.26
CA ILE A 165 16.76 8.11 -16.16
C ILE A 165 15.27 7.96 -16.48
N PRO A 166 14.44 7.37 -15.59
CA PRO A 166 13.00 7.59 -15.62
C PRO A 166 12.65 8.86 -14.83
N ALA A 167 11.87 9.74 -15.47
CA ALA A 167 11.23 10.96 -14.96
C ALA A 167 12.13 11.91 -14.13
N THR A 168 12.69 12.92 -14.80
CA THR A 168 13.12 14.15 -14.12
C THR A 168 11.96 14.67 -13.26
N PRO A 169 12.17 14.96 -11.97
CA PRO A 169 11.11 15.47 -11.12
C PRO A 169 10.67 16.83 -11.68
N THR A 170 9.37 16.99 -11.89
CA THR A 170 8.78 18.24 -12.39
C THR A 170 8.23 19.11 -11.26
N MET A 171 8.27 18.61 -10.03
CA MET A 171 7.72 19.26 -8.84
C MET A 171 8.84 19.64 -7.85
N PRO A 172 8.71 20.77 -7.14
CA PRO A 172 9.68 21.19 -6.15
C PRO A 172 9.71 20.25 -4.93
N ASN A 173 10.86 20.15 -4.26
CA ASN A 173 11.09 19.32 -3.06
C ASN A 173 10.69 17.84 -3.20
N LEU A 174 10.65 17.34 -4.43
CA LEU A 174 10.43 15.93 -4.69
C LEU A 174 11.77 15.22 -4.68
N ILE A 175 11.93 14.28 -3.76
CA ILE A 175 13.15 13.48 -3.67
C ILE A 175 12.99 12.27 -4.58
N VAL A 176 13.91 12.13 -5.52
CA VAL A 176 14.02 10.98 -6.41
C VAL A 176 15.49 10.61 -6.55
N GLY A 177 15.78 9.35 -6.83
CA GLY A 177 17.15 8.91 -6.94
C GLY A 177 17.29 7.43 -7.21
N PHE A 178 18.53 6.95 -7.15
CA PHE A 178 18.87 5.53 -7.28
C PHE A 178 20.07 5.18 -6.41
N VAL A 179 20.20 3.88 -6.13
CA VAL A 179 21.22 3.31 -5.26
C VAL A 179 22.02 2.26 -6.03
N HIS A 180 23.35 2.39 -6.01
CA HIS A 180 24.26 1.43 -6.62
C HIS A 180 25.53 1.23 -5.78
N ASP A 181 26.35 0.25 -6.13
CA ASP A 181 27.69 0.07 -5.56
C ASP A 181 28.77 0.86 -6.33
N LYS A 182 30.00 0.83 -5.82
CA LYS A 182 31.16 1.50 -6.46
C LYS A 182 31.48 0.99 -7.86
N GLN A 183 31.00 -0.19 -8.22
CA GLN A 183 31.18 -0.81 -9.53
C GLN A 183 30.01 -0.48 -10.48
N GLY A 184 29.03 0.33 -10.03
CA GLY A 184 27.84 0.69 -10.79
C GLY A 184 26.77 -0.40 -10.81
N LYS A 185 26.92 -1.46 -10.02
CA LYS A 185 25.87 -2.49 -9.87
C LYS A 185 24.74 -1.93 -9.04
N ILE A 186 23.54 -2.11 -9.55
CA ILE A 186 22.31 -1.65 -8.93
C ILE A 186 22.03 -2.40 -7.62
N ILE A 187 21.56 -1.67 -6.60
CA ILE A 187 21.20 -2.24 -5.30
C ILE A 187 19.67 -2.21 -5.12
N GLU A 188 19.05 -3.37 -5.30
CA GLU A 188 17.62 -3.58 -5.05
C GLU A 188 17.30 -3.78 -3.57
N GLY A 189 16.18 -3.21 -3.13
CA GLY A 189 15.63 -3.41 -1.80
C GLY A 189 16.47 -2.81 -0.67
N ALA A 190 17.25 -1.76 -0.94
CA ALA A 190 17.83 -0.90 0.09
C ALA A 190 16.71 -0.06 0.73
N ILE A 191 16.75 0.10 2.06
CA ILE A 191 15.80 0.92 2.81
C ILE A 191 16.44 2.28 3.05
N LEU A 192 15.75 3.34 2.64
CA LEU A 192 16.16 4.71 2.89
C LEU A 192 15.25 5.31 3.94
N GLU A 193 15.80 5.95 4.96
CA GLU A 193 15.07 6.67 6.00
C GLU A 193 15.43 8.15 5.89
N ILE A 194 14.42 9.00 5.67
CA ILE A 194 14.58 10.45 5.64
C ILE A 194 14.22 10.98 7.02
N ARG A 195 15.20 11.61 7.66
CA ARG A 195 15.08 12.26 8.96
C ARG A 195 15.07 13.77 8.82
N ASP A 196 14.30 14.44 9.67
CA ASP A 196 14.37 15.90 9.81
C ASP A 196 15.64 16.33 10.57
N SER A 197 15.85 17.64 10.70
CA SER A 197 17.00 18.20 11.45
C SER A 197 17.02 17.86 12.94
N GLN A 198 15.93 17.32 13.49
CA GLN A 198 15.84 16.84 14.87
C GLN A 198 16.07 15.32 14.98
N GLY A 199 16.34 14.63 13.86
CA GLY A 199 16.55 13.19 13.79
C GLY A 199 15.27 12.36 13.73
N ASN A 200 14.08 13.00 13.65
CA ASN A 200 12.82 12.27 13.56
C ASN A 200 12.63 11.73 12.14
N PRO A 201 12.26 10.46 11.97
CA PRO A 201 11.95 9.93 10.66
C PRO A 201 10.65 10.50 10.12
N VAL A 202 10.74 11.17 8.98
CA VAL A 202 9.59 11.75 8.29
C VAL A 202 9.07 10.88 7.16
N ARG A 203 9.95 10.08 6.53
CA ARG A 203 9.61 9.13 5.45
C ARG A 203 10.60 7.99 5.38
N ALA A 204 10.17 6.87 4.81
CA ALA A 204 11.06 5.80 4.40
C ALA A 204 10.72 5.34 2.98
N PHE A 205 11.73 4.86 2.27
CA PHE A 205 11.63 4.33 0.91
C PHE A 205 12.33 2.98 0.81
N LYS A 206 11.90 2.17 -0.15
CA LYS A 206 12.59 0.94 -0.52
C LYS A 206 12.94 1.02 -2.00
N THR A 207 14.18 0.72 -2.36
CA THR A 207 14.58 0.70 -3.77
C THR A 207 13.92 -0.45 -4.53
N ASN A 208 13.55 -0.20 -5.79
CA ASN A 208 13.01 -1.23 -6.69
C ASN A 208 14.13 -2.08 -7.31
N ALA A 209 13.78 -3.01 -8.21
CA ALA A 209 14.74 -3.86 -8.94
C ALA A 209 15.77 -3.10 -9.78
N LEU A 210 15.50 -1.84 -10.10
CA LEU A 210 16.42 -0.94 -10.80
C LEU A 210 17.16 0.00 -9.84
N GLY A 211 17.08 -0.26 -8.53
CA GLY A 211 17.74 0.53 -7.47
C GLY A 211 17.13 1.90 -7.27
N GLN A 212 16.00 2.20 -7.88
CA GLN A 212 15.38 3.53 -7.88
C GLN A 212 14.46 3.72 -6.69
N PHE A 213 14.37 4.96 -6.22
CA PHE A 213 13.40 5.41 -5.23
C PHE A 213 12.81 6.76 -5.65
N LEU A 214 11.54 6.97 -5.29
CA LEU A 214 10.82 8.20 -5.62
C LEU A 214 9.84 8.56 -4.51
N SER A 215 9.82 9.84 -4.15
CA SER A 215 8.77 10.40 -3.31
C SER A 215 7.55 10.70 -4.15
N ALA A 216 6.37 10.25 -3.70
CA ALA A 216 5.10 10.54 -4.36
C ALA A 216 4.59 11.96 -4.09
N THR A 217 5.06 12.60 -3.01
CA THR A 217 4.65 13.96 -2.64
C THR A 217 5.85 14.80 -2.20
N PRO A 218 5.82 16.12 -2.45
CA PRO A 218 6.85 17.04 -1.99
C PRO A 218 7.04 16.98 -0.47
N LEU A 219 8.28 17.11 -0.04
CA LEU A 219 8.58 17.42 1.36
C LEU A 219 8.50 18.94 1.59
N HIS A 220 8.31 19.32 2.85
CA HIS A 220 8.34 20.72 3.24
C HIS A 220 9.76 21.29 3.10
N ASN A 221 9.88 22.62 3.05
CA ASN A 221 11.19 23.25 3.06
C ASN A 221 11.89 22.94 4.40
N GLY A 222 13.17 22.60 4.33
CA GLY A 222 13.93 22.22 5.51
C GLY A 222 15.17 21.40 5.17
N THR A 223 15.97 21.15 6.20
CA THR A 223 17.15 20.30 6.12
C THR A 223 16.78 18.88 6.53
N TYR A 224 17.18 17.91 5.71
CA TYR A 224 16.92 16.51 5.92
C TYR A 224 18.20 15.70 5.77
N GLU A 225 18.22 14.55 6.43
CA GLU A 225 19.28 13.56 6.34
C GLU A 225 18.68 12.26 5.79
N ILE A 226 19.39 11.62 4.88
CA ILE A 226 19.00 10.36 4.26
C ILE A 226 19.98 9.29 4.74
N GLU A 227 19.47 8.37 5.55
CA GLU A 227 20.17 7.16 5.97
C GLU A 227 19.75 6.03 5.04
N THR A 228 20.70 5.21 4.59
CA THR A 228 20.42 4.07 3.71
C THR A 228 20.98 2.79 4.32
N GLU A 229 20.15 1.76 4.38
CA GLU A 229 20.48 0.46 4.96
C GLU A 229 20.23 -0.67 3.96
N LYS A 230 21.21 -1.57 3.83
CA LYS A 230 21.10 -2.83 3.09
C LYS A 230 22.10 -3.84 3.64
N GLU A 231 21.65 -5.08 3.85
CA GLU A 231 22.54 -6.16 4.26
C GLU A 231 23.75 -6.31 3.32
N GLY A 232 24.95 -6.28 3.89
CA GLY A 232 26.22 -6.41 3.15
C GLY A 232 26.71 -5.15 2.45
N TYR A 233 26.03 -4.00 2.61
CA TYR A 233 26.45 -2.71 2.07
C TYR A 233 26.42 -1.64 3.16
N GLU A 234 27.45 -0.80 3.20
CA GLU A 234 27.48 0.38 4.05
C GLU A 234 27.31 1.63 3.19
N PHE A 235 26.62 2.65 3.72
CA PHE A 235 26.38 3.90 3.02
C PHE A 235 26.83 5.09 3.87
N ASP A 236 27.04 6.23 3.21
CA ASP A 236 27.20 7.53 3.89
C ASP A 236 25.83 8.18 4.11
N ILE A 237 25.70 8.94 5.19
CA ILE A 237 24.51 9.75 5.45
C ILE A 237 24.55 10.98 4.55
N ILE A 238 23.48 11.17 3.76
CA ILE A 238 23.40 12.28 2.81
C ILE A 238 22.54 13.39 3.40
N LYS A 239 23.10 14.59 3.49
CA LYS A 239 22.38 15.79 3.96
C LYS A 239 21.91 16.63 2.79
N ILE A 240 20.62 16.99 2.79
CA ILE A 240 20.00 17.78 1.74
C ILE A 240 19.23 18.96 2.32
N ASN A 241 19.19 20.08 1.59
CA ASN A 241 18.40 21.26 1.93
C ASN A 241 17.31 21.48 0.88
N LEU A 242 16.05 21.51 1.33
CA LEU A 242 14.87 21.70 0.49
C LEU A 242 14.40 23.15 0.57
N GLU A 243 14.46 23.87 -0.55
CA GLU A 243 14.15 25.31 -0.63
C GLU A 243 12.96 25.63 -1.56
N GLY A 244 12.13 24.63 -1.89
CA GLY A 244 11.04 24.79 -2.85
C GLY A 244 11.50 24.79 -4.30
N LYS A 245 12.66 24.19 -4.59
CA LYS A 245 13.24 24.05 -5.93
C LYS A 245 13.11 22.62 -6.42
N ILE A 246 13.13 22.43 -7.74
CA ILE A 246 13.24 21.10 -8.36
C ILE A 246 14.65 20.59 -8.11
N LEU A 247 14.77 19.36 -7.62
CA LEU A 247 16.05 18.72 -7.35
C LEU A 247 16.39 17.72 -8.45
N PRO A 248 17.64 17.66 -8.94
CA PRO A 248 18.05 16.54 -9.79
C PRO A 248 18.00 15.21 -9.00
N PRO A 249 17.90 14.05 -9.70
CA PRO A 249 17.96 12.75 -9.04
C PRO A 249 19.22 12.58 -8.21
N ILE A 250 19.04 12.08 -6.98
CA ILE A 250 20.13 11.82 -6.03
C ILE A 250 20.72 10.44 -6.32
N GLU A 251 22.04 10.38 -6.41
CA GLU A 251 22.79 9.13 -6.49
C GLU A 251 23.32 8.76 -5.11
N ILE A 252 23.06 7.52 -4.68
CA ILE A 252 23.55 6.98 -3.42
C ILE A 252 24.48 5.80 -3.74
N ILE A 253 25.71 5.89 -3.28
CA ILE A 253 26.78 4.92 -3.58
C ILE A 253 27.17 4.20 -2.30
N SER A 254 27.28 2.88 -2.35
CA SER A 254 27.81 2.11 -1.21
C SER A 254 29.31 2.32 -1.03
N LYS A 255 29.79 2.10 0.20
CA LYS A 255 31.21 2.05 0.55
C LYS A 255 31.88 0.76 0.09
#